data_AF-H2YDE8-F1
#
_entry.id   AF-H2YDE8-F1
#
_cell.length_a   1.000
_cell.length_b   1.000
_cell.length_c   1.000
_cell.angle_alpha   90.00
_cell.angle_beta   90.00
_cell.angle_gamma   90.00
#
_symmetry.space_group_name_H-M   'P 1'
#
loop_
_entity.id
_entity.type
_entity.pdbx_description
1 polymer ?
#
loop_
_entity_poly.entity_id
_entity_poly.type
_entity_poly.pdbx_seq_one_letter_code
_entity_poly.pdbx_strand_id
1 'polypeptide(L)'
;MVFHKDPCGIFCVLFTYSLVVYADYVVIEHIILTALAGSIWGTIHGILFNLVIFGLLYSHMRTVFCDPGIVPLPNRFTRCSVHLDGGIPSGEDWTVCQRCETYRPPRAHHCKICRRCVRRMDHHCPW
;
A
#
# COMPACT_ATOMS: atom_id res chain seq x y z
N MET A 1 10.35 -1.86 7.73
CA MET A 1 9.72 -2.21 6.45
C MET A 1 10.67 -3.09 5.65
N VAL A 2 10.22 -4.27 5.22
CA VAL A 2 10.97 -5.11 4.28
C VAL A 2 10.43 -4.80 2.88
N PHE A 3 11.25 -4.17 2.03
CA PHE A 3 10.85 -3.89 0.65
C PHE A 3 10.81 -5.20 -0.14
N HIS A 4 9.61 -5.64 -0.55
CA HIS A 4 9.45 -6.80 -1.40
C HIS A 4 9.47 -6.34 -2.87
N LYS A 5 10.38 -6.90 -3.67
CA LYS A 5 10.44 -6.63 -5.11
C LYS A 5 9.25 -7.29 -5.81
N ASP A 6 8.20 -6.51 -6.06
CA ASP A 6 7.04 -6.90 -6.86
C ASP A 6 7.10 -6.18 -8.22
N PRO A 7 7.55 -6.85 -9.31
CA PRO A 7 7.66 -6.22 -10.62
C PRO A 7 6.33 -5.71 -11.17
N CYS A 8 5.22 -6.41 -10.89
CA CYS A 8 3.88 -6.00 -11.31
C CYS A 8 3.49 -4.71 -10.59
N GLY A 9 3.66 -4.68 -9.27
CA GLY A 9 3.44 -3.49 -8.45
C GLY A 9 4.23 -2.28 -8.93
N ILE A 10 5.54 -2.46 -9.17
CA ILE A 10 6.41 -1.38 -9.66
C ILE A 10 5.93 -0.85 -11.01
N PHE A 11 5.59 -1.74 -11.95
CA PHE A 11 5.07 -1.34 -13.26
C PHE A 11 3.78 -0.53 -13.14
N CYS A 12 2.81 -1.01 -12.36
CA CYS A 12 1.53 -0.34 -12.18
C CYS A 12 1.69 1.05 -11.53
N VAL A 13 2.56 1.20 -10.52
CA VAL A 13 2.85 2.50 -9.91
C VAL A 13 3.41 3.48 -10.94
N LEU A 14 4.40 3.05 -11.74
CA LEU A 14 4.97 3.88 -12.81
C LEU A 14 3.93 4.25 -13.85
N PHE A 15 3.09 3.30 -14.24
CA PHE A 15 2.02 3.51 -15.21
C PHE A 15 0.99 4.52 -14.69
N THR A 16 0.51 4.35 -13.45
CA THR A 16 -0.43 5.27 -12.79
C THR A 16 0.13 6.68 -12.73
N TYR A 17 1.39 6.87 -12.34
CA TYR A 17 1.98 8.21 -12.29
C TYR A 17 2.19 8.82 -13.67
N SER A 18 2.53 8.00 -14.67
CA SER A 18 2.60 8.48 -16.06
C SER A 18 1.24 8.98 -16.54
N LEU A 19 0.15 8.26 -16.21
CA LEU A 19 -1.21 8.69 -16.53
C LEU A 19 -1.62 9.97 -15.79
N VAL A 20 -1.25 10.11 -14.51
CA VAL A 20 -1.55 11.33 -13.72
C VAL A 20 -0.83 12.54 -14.31
N VAL A 21 0.46 12.41 -14.67
CA VAL A 21 1.22 13.49 -15.32
C VAL A 21 0.62 13.85 -16.68
N TYR A 22 0.23 12.85 -17.48
CA TYR A 22 -0.42 13.08 -18.76
C TYR A 22 -1.77 13.79 -18.60
N ALA A 23 -2.58 13.37 -17.62
CA ALA A 23 -3.85 14.01 -17.31
C ALA A 23 -3.65 15.48 -16.86
N ASP A 24 -2.63 15.75 -16.04
CA ASP A 24 -2.29 17.11 -15.63
C ASP A 24 -1.95 17.99 -16.83
N TYR A 25 -1.05 17.52 -17.69
CA TYR A 25 -0.70 18.22 -18.93
C TYR A 25 -1.93 18.56 -19.78
N VAL A 26 -2.81 17.58 -20.02
CA VAL A 26 -4.03 17.79 -20.83
C VAL A 26 -4.97 18.80 -20.17
N VAL A 27 -5.19 18.71 -18.86
CA VAL A 27 -6.10 19.62 -18.15
C VAL A 27 -5.54 21.05 -18.13
N ILE A 28 -4.26 21.23 -17.86
CA ILE A 28 -3.65 22.56 -17.82
C ILE A 28 -3.63 23.19 -19.22
N GLU A 29 -3.06 22.52 -20.21
CA GLU A 29 -2.83 23.11 -21.54
C GLU A 29 -4.11 23.19 -22.38
N HIS A 30 -4.83 22.08 -22.47
CA HIS A 30 -5.94 21.95 -23.43
C HIS A 30 -7.31 22.31 -22.85
N ILE A 31 -7.43 22.43 -21.52
CA ILE A 31 -8.69 22.83 -20.89
C ILE A 31 -8.54 24.22 -20.25
N ILE A 32 -7.67 24.37 -19.25
CA ILE A 32 -7.61 25.61 -18.46
C ILE A 32 -7.03 26.76 -19.27
N LEU A 33 -5.84 26.60 -19.87
CA LEU A 33 -5.22 27.67 -20.64
C LEU A 33 -6.03 28.00 -21.89
N THR A 34 -6.59 27.00 -22.57
CA THR A 34 -7.42 27.25 -23.76
C THR A 34 -8.71 28.00 -23.43
N ALA A 35 -9.38 27.69 -22.31
CA ALA A 35 -10.67 28.30 -21.96
C ALA A 35 -10.56 29.59 -21.13
N LEU A 36 -9.51 29.75 -20.32
CA LEU A 36 -9.41 30.78 -19.28
C LEU A 36 -8.08 31.55 -19.31
N ALA A 37 -7.31 31.48 -20.40
CA ALA A 37 -6.08 32.25 -20.55
C ALA A 37 -6.27 33.75 -20.25
N GLY A 38 -5.34 34.32 -19.50
CA GLY A 38 -5.35 35.75 -19.12
C GLY A 38 -6.33 36.11 -18.01
N SER A 39 -7.16 35.17 -17.54
CA SER A 39 -8.09 35.38 -16.43
C SER A 39 -7.52 34.87 -15.10
N ILE A 40 -7.78 35.57 -13.99
CA ILE A 40 -7.41 35.11 -12.65
C ILE A 40 -8.06 33.76 -12.29
N TRP A 41 -9.22 33.47 -12.89
CA TRP A 41 -9.91 32.19 -12.72
C TRP A 41 -9.11 31.02 -13.27
N GLY A 42 -8.35 31.22 -14.36
CA GLY A 42 -7.44 30.19 -14.90
C GLY A 42 -6.38 29.81 -13.88
N THR A 43 -5.74 30.81 -13.25
CA THR A 43 -4.74 30.60 -12.19
C THR A 43 -5.35 29.91 -10.97
N ILE A 44 -6.53 30.34 -10.51
CA ILE A 44 -7.21 29.73 -9.35
C ILE A 44 -7.52 28.26 -9.63
N HIS A 45 -8.11 27.94 -10.78
CA HIS A 45 -8.42 26.56 -11.15
C HIS A 45 -7.16 25.71 -11.30
N GLY A 46 -6.09 26.25 -11.91
CA GLY A 46 -4.81 25.55 -12.03
C GLY A 46 -4.21 25.19 -10.67
N ILE A 47 -4.22 26.12 -9.71
CA ILE A 47 -3.75 25.87 -8.34
C ILE A 47 -4.61 24.82 -7.65
N LEU A 48 -5.94 24.96 -7.67
CA LEU A 48 -6.85 24.03 -7.02
C LEU A 48 -6.70 22.61 -7.58
N PHE A 49 -6.60 22.47 -8.90
CA PHE A 49 -6.41 21.19 -9.56
C PHE A 49 -5.07 20.54 -9.16
N ASN A 50 -3.98 21.31 -9.14
CA ASN A 50 -2.67 20.81 -8.71
C ASN A 50 -2.62 20.42 -7.23
N LEU A 51 -3.39 21.10 -6.36
CA LEU A 51 -3.55 20.67 -4.96
C LEU A 51 -4.26 19.32 -4.84
N VAL A 52 -5.25 19.03 -5.70
CA VAL A 52 -5.90 17.72 -5.76
C VAL A 52 -4.92 16.66 -6.23
N ILE A 53 -4.14 16.92 -7.29
CA ILE A 53 -3.10 15.99 -7.76
C ILE A 53 -2.07 15.73 -6.67
N PHE A 54 -1.60 16.76 -5.97
CA PHE A 54 -0.70 16.60 -4.85
C PHE A 54 -1.28 15.69 -3.76
N GLY A 55 -2.54 15.90 -3.36
CA GLY A 55 -3.24 15.06 -2.39
C GLY A 55 -3.39 13.60 -2.85
N LEU A 56 -3.69 13.40 -4.13
CA LEU A 56 -3.77 12.07 -4.75
C LEU A 56 -2.42 11.36 -4.70
N LEU A 57 -1.35 12.01 -5.16
CA LEU A 57 -0.01 11.42 -5.15
C LEU A 57 0.46 11.14 -3.72
N TYR A 58 0.24 12.08 -2.79
CA TYR A 58 0.62 11.89 -1.40
C TYR A 58 -0.10 10.70 -0.75
N SER A 59 -1.42 10.60 -0.94
CA SER A 59 -2.20 9.49 -0.39
C SER A 59 -1.78 8.14 -1.00
N HIS A 60 -1.57 8.07 -2.31
CA HIS A 60 -1.10 6.87 -3.00
C HIS A 60 0.31 6.46 -2.56
N MET A 61 1.23 7.42 -2.37
CA MET A 61 2.57 7.14 -1.88
C MET A 61 2.53 6.54 -0.48
N ARG A 62 1.66 7.05 0.38
CA ARG A 62 1.46 6.47 1.71
C ARG A 62 0.92 5.05 1.64
N THR A 63 0.02 4.72 0.72
CA THR A 63 -0.48 3.34 0.61
C THR A 63 0.59 2.37 0.07
N VAL A 64 1.42 2.80 -0.88
CA VAL A 64 2.52 1.99 -1.45
C VAL A 64 3.63 1.73 -0.43
N PHE A 65 3.97 2.73 0.38
CA PHE A 65 5.11 2.67 1.30
C PHE A 65 4.74 2.53 2.78
N CYS A 66 3.48 2.24 3.12
CA CYS A 66 3.12 1.89 4.49
C CYS A 66 3.39 0.42 4.75
N ASP A 67 3.77 0.07 5.98
CA ASP A 67 3.88 -1.34 6.36
C ASP A 67 2.48 -1.96 6.30
N PRO A 68 2.26 -3.03 5.52
CA PRO A 68 0.95 -3.65 5.39
C PRO A 68 0.49 -4.34 6.70
N GLY A 69 1.35 -4.41 7.72
CA GLY A 69 1.12 -5.09 8.98
C GLY A 69 1.74 -6.49 8.99
N ILE A 70 3.01 -6.59 8.63
CA ILE A 70 3.74 -7.87 8.58
C ILE A 70 3.75 -8.55 9.95
N VAL A 71 3.34 -9.82 10.01
CA VAL A 71 3.46 -10.65 11.22
C VAL A 71 4.94 -11.01 11.40
N PRO A 72 5.56 -10.71 12.56
CA PRO A 72 6.95 -11.02 12.82
C PRO A 72 7.17 -12.55 12.80
N LEU A 73 8.31 -12.99 12.26
CA LEU A 73 8.69 -14.40 12.33
C LEU A 73 9.26 -14.69 13.73
N PRO A 74 8.95 -15.87 14.31
CA PRO A 74 9.54 -16.28 15.56
C PRO A 74 11.05 -16.47 15.36
N ASN A 75 11.86 -15.82 16.19
CA ASN A 75 13.27 -16.17 16.30
C ASN A 75 13.39 -17.59 16.89
N ARG A 76 14.53 -18.26 16.71
CA ARG A 76 14.75 -19.62 17.29
C ARG A 76 14.41 -19.69 18.78
N PHE A 77 14.66 -18.61 19.53
CA PHE A 77 14.27 -18.46 20.94
C PHE A 77 12.75 -18.42 21.16
N THR A 78 12.02 -17.68 20.34
CA THR A 78 10.55 -17.55 20.43
C THR A 78 9.84 -18.86 20.06
N ARG A 79 10.43 -19.66 19.16
CA ARG A 79 9.92 -21.00 18.84
C ARG A 79 9.94 -21.92 20.07
N CYS A 80 11.00 -21.85 20.89
CA CYS A 80 11.08 -22.59 22.15
C CYS A 80 10.11 -22.07 23.20
N SER A 81 9.94 -20.75 23.35
CA SER A 81 9.03 -20.18 24.35
C SER A 81 7.55 -20.50 24.05
N VAL A 82 7.15 -20.50 22.77
CA VAL A 82 5.76 -20.86 22.39
C VAL A 82 5.46 -22.34 22.65
N HIS A 83 6.45 -23.22 22.57
CA HIS A 83 6.31 -24.63 22.95
C HIS A 83 6.35 -24.85 24.48
N LEU A 84 7.09 -24.02 25.22
CA LEU A 84 7.24 -24.12 26.68
C LEU A 84 6.06 -23.51 27.45
N ASP A 85 5.44 -22.44 26.94
CA ASP A 85 4.40 -21.73 27.68
C ASP A 85 2.99 -22.31 27.51
N GLY A 86 2.78 -23.39 26.73
CA GLY A 86 1.54 -24.18 26.70
C GLY A 86 0.24 -23.40 26.41
N GLY A 87 0.32 -22.10 26.16
CA GLY A 87 -0.82 -21.19 26.06
C GLY A 87 -1.03 -20.82 24.62
N ILE A 88 -1.88 -21.61 23.93
CA ILE A 88 -2.74 -20.99 22.92
C ILE A 88 -3.44 -19.85 23.66
N PRO A 89 -3.33 -18.57 23.23
CA PRO A 89 -4.10 -17.50 23.85
C PRO A 89 -5.57 -17.92 23.76
N SER A 90 -6.16 -18.27 24.89
CA SER A 90 -7.53 -18.78 24.99
C SER A 90 -8.47 -17.62 24.73
N GLY A 91 -8.71 -17.34 23.45
CA GLY A 91 -9.47 -16.19 22.97
C GLY A 91 -9.13 -15.89 21.51
N GLU A 92 -10.08 -16.20 20.62
CA GLU A 92 -10.09 -16.01 19.16
C GLU A 92 -9.25 -16.99 18.31
N ASP A 93 -9.71 -17.22 17.06
CA ASP A 93 -9.25 -18.24 16.11
C ASP A 93 -7.81 -18.05 15.60
N TRP A 94 -6.83 -18.25 16.48
CA TRP A 94 -5.43 -18.35 16.10
C TRP A 94 -5.22 -19.59 15.23
N THR A 95 -4.50 -19.41 14.12
CA THR A 95 -4.20 -20.50 13.18
C THR A 95 -2.70 -20.59 12.90
N VAL A 96 -2.22 -21.65 12.28
CA VAL A 96 -0.80 -21.79 11.93
C VAL A 96 -0.60 -21.58 10.44
N CYS A 97 0.39 -20.77 10.06
CA CYS A 97 0.82 -20.65 8.68
C CYS A 97 1.99 -21.59 8.41
N GLN A 98 1.76 -22.63 7.62
CA GLN A 98 2.79 -23.63 7.27
C GLN A 98 3.97 -23.03 6.50
N ARG A 99 3.75 -21.97 5.71
CA ARG A 99 4.80 -21.34 4.90
C ARG A 99 5.72 -20.41 5.69
N CYS A 100 5.19 -19.80 6.75
CA CYS A 100 5.94 -18.90 7.62
C CYS A 100 6.38 -19.60 8.92
N GLU A 101 5.96 -20.85 9.13
CA GLU A 101 6.19 -21.62 10.36
C GLU A 101 5.90 -20.82 11.64
N THR A 102 4.79 -20.08 11.64
CA THR A 102 4.40 -19.20 12.74
C THR A 102 2.90 -19.25 12.99
N TYR A 103 2.52 -18.97 14.25
CA TYR A 103 1.16 -18.66 14.61
C TYR A 103 0.72 -17.37 13.93
N ARG A 104 -0.50 -17.41 13.42
CA ARG A 104 -1.16 -16.39 12.62
C ARG A 104 -2.30 -15.82 13.47
N PRO A 105 -2.24 -14.52 13.81
CA PRO A 105 -3.31 -13.85 14.54
C PRO A 105 -4.65 -13.93 13.81
N PRO A 106 -5.78 -13.76 14.51
CA PRO A 106 -7.10 -13.64 13.88
C PRO A 106 -7.10 -12.61 12.74
N ARG A 107 -7.79 -12.95 11.64
CA ARG A 107 -7.88 -12.14 10.40
C ARG A 107 -6.55 -11.88 9.67
N ALA A 108 -5.45 -12.53 10.06
CA ALA A 108 -4.22 -12.47 9.27
C ALA A 108 -4.25 -13.51 8.13
N HIS A 109 -3.71 -13.15 6.97
CA HIS A 109 -3.61 -14.05 5.82
C HIS A 109 -2.19 -14.03 5.25
N HIS A 110 -1.76 -15.14 4.65
CA HIS A 110 -0.46 -15.25 4.01
C HIS A 110 -0.54 -14.71 2.59
N CYS A 111 0.16 -13.61 2.32
CA CYS A 111 0.31 -13.10 0.96
C CYS A 111 1.41 -13.89 0.23
N LYS A 112 1.04 -14.52 -0.88
CA LYS A 112 2.00 -15.27 -1.72
C LYS A 112 3.03 -14.35 -2.36
N ILE A 113 2.62 -13.12 -2.71
CA ILE A 113 3.46 -12.12 -3.37
C ILE A 113 4.44 -11.53 -2.36
N CYS A 114 3.97 -11.03 -1.20
CA CYS A 114 4.85 -10.50 -0.15
C CYS A 114 5.65 -11.58 0.62
N ARG A 115 5.31 -12.87 0.45
CA ARG A 115 5.91 -14.02 1.15
C ARG A 115 5.89 -13.89 2.69
N ARG A 116 4.84 -13.27 3.22
CA ARG A 116 4.65 -13.00 4.64
C ARG A 116 3.18 -13.10 5.02
N CYS A 117 2.92 -13.42 6.29
CA CYS A 117 1.60 -13.21 6.88
C CYS A 117 1.41 -11.71 7.15
N VAL A 118 0.22 -11.21 6.82
CA VAL A 118 -0.18 -9.80 6.97
C VAL A 118 -1.41 -9.74 7.85
N ARG A 119 -1.40 -8.87 8.87
CA ARG A 119 -2.52 -8.66 9.80
C ARG A 119 -3.68 -7.97 9.08
N ARG A 120 -4.92 -8.43 9.33
CA ARG A 120 -6.14 -7.86 8.71
C ARG A 120 -5.99 -7.70 7.19
N MET A 121 -5.34 -8.66 6.55
CA MET A 121 -5.09 -8.61 5.11
C MET A 121 -6.41 -8.64 4.38
N ASP A 122 -6.63 -7.63 3.53
CA ASP A 122 -7.72 -7.61 2.57
C ASP A 122 -7.25 -8.27 1.26
N HIS A 123 -6.37 -7.59 0.51
CA HIS A 123 -5.75 -8.12 -0.70
C HIS A 123 -4.35 -7.53 -0.93
N HIS A 124 -3.62 -8.10 -1.89
CA HIS A 124 -2.39 -7.51 -2.42
C HIS A 124 -2.75 -6.66 -3.63
N CYS A 125 -2.74 -5.33 -3.47
CA CYS A 125 -3.02 -4.41 -4.56
C CYS A 125 -1.80 -4.31 -5.49
N PRO A 126 -1.95 -4.56 -6.80
CA PRO A 126 -0.87 -4.32 -7.75
C PRO A 126 -0.76 -2.84 -8.15
N TRP A 127 -1.77 -2.01 -7.89
CA TRP A 127 -1.80 -0.58 -8.25
C TRP A 127 -1.21 0.28 -7.14
#